data_AF-A0A1Y3NQI4-F1
#
_entry.id   AF-A0A1Y3NQI4-F1
#
_cell.length_a   1.000
_cell.length_b   1.000
_cell.length_c   1.000
_cell.angle_alpha   90.00
_cell.angle_beta   90.00
_cell.angle_gamma   90.00
#
_symmetry.space_group_name_H-M   'P 1'
#
loop_
_entity.id
_entity.type
_entity.pdbx_description
1 polymer ?
#
loop_
_entity_poly.entity_id
_entity_poly.type
_entity_poly.pdbx_seq_one_letter_code
_entity_poly.pdbx_strand_id
1 'polypeptide(L)'
;MSRDRDDNKKTKTQLCESLFILNESFPYYYNYNNKIEIVYLSQISEDPKKEIRFDDNQILNSEVFNDQFFEKSFSCDEQANFENNTITFYSDYKIEIPISNNETIILKSMIDVNKITKTQSQEMICDIYSETLKLAKPMQFPYRNFVEINDFQEKAPISLLFAHLYYKHNNTNEGSFEDIINECCDIIENSLIPNCHDIDKNKINFSISKCDEKTRNMTVSYLNCRNTDSINFPNNIECYYIPLSNSRGIYIEDRCINIAGFIYLLMLIISTLILNSSLVLWIGQFYEFKCIAKIWTMIIGDLYVPTQLNLKSLFQCITAKK
;
A
#
# COMPACT_ATOMS: atom_id res chain seq x y z
N MET A 1 4.35 -25.90 -56.83
CA MET A 1 2.99 -26.01 -57.40
C MET A 1 2.02 -26.18 -56.23
N SER A 2 1.81 -25.10 -55.48
CA SER A 2 0.89 -25.07 -54.34
C SER A 2 -0.49 -24.74 -54.90
N ARG A 3 -1.49 -25.57 -54.58
CA ARG A 3 -2.89 -25.29 -54.91
C ARG A 3 -3.38 -24.24 -53.92
N ASP A 4 -3.49 -22.99 -54.36
CA ASP A 4 -4.28 -21.99 -53.68
C ASP A 4 -5.73 -22.51 -53.59
N ARG A 5 -6.20 -22.73 -52.36
CA ARG A 5 -7.63 -22.87 -52.11
C ARG A 5 -8.22 -21.48 -52.23
N ASP A 6 -9.12 -21.34 -53.19
CA ASP A 6 -10.06 -20.24 -53.28
C ASP A 6 -10.97 -20.31 -52.04
N ASP A 7 -10.51 -19.73 -50.93
CA ASP A 7 -11.36 -19.47 -49.77
C ASP A 7 -12.34 -18.38 -50.20
N ASN A 8 -13.52 -18.82 -50.65
CA ASN A 8 -14.66 -17.96 -50.94
C ASN A 8 -14.84 -16.97 -49.78
N LYS A 9 -14.49 -15.71 -50.03
CA LYS A 9 -14.54 -14.63 -49.05
C LYS A 9 -15.98 -14.43 -48.62
N LYS A 10 -16.36 -15.01 -47.48
CA LYS A 10 -17.69 -14.86 -46.89
C LYS A 10 -18.02 -13.38 -46.76
N THR A 11 -19.25 -13.00 -47.06
CA THR A 11 -19.71 -11.62 -46.86
C THR A 11 -19.85 -11.33 -45.37
N LYS A 12 -19.86 -10.05 -44.97
CA LYS A 12 -19.97 -9.71 -43.54
C LYS A 12 -21.31 -10.18 -42.96
N THR A 13 -22.36 -10.13 -43.78
CA THR A 13 -23.68 -10.66 -43.41
C THR A 13 -23.63 -12.16 -43.15
N GLN A 14 -22.95 -12.94 -44.01
CA GLN A 14 -22.78 -14.39 -43.80
C GLN A 14 -21.96 -14.72 -42.55
N LEU A 15 -20.95 -13.90 -42.21
CA LEU A 15 -20.20 -14.05 -40.96
C LEU A 15 -21.10 -13.77 -39.75
N CYS A 16 -21.87 -12.69 -39.79
CA CYS A 16 -22.83 -12.33 -38.75
C CYS A 16 -23.84 -13.46 -38.51
N GLU A 17 -24.46 -13.96 -39.59
CA GLU A 17 -25.46 -15.04 -39.52
C GLU A 17 -24.93 -16.36 -38.98
N SER A 18 -23.62 -16.61 -39.08
CA SER A 18 -22.99 -17.85 -38.62
C SER A 18 -22.79 -17.92 -37.11
N LEU A 19 -22.95 -16.81 -36.39
CA LEU A 19 -22.75 -16.76 -34.95
C LEU A 19 -24.02 -17.06 -34.14
N PHE A 20 -25.19 -16.87 -34.73
CA PHE A 20 -26.52 -17.09 -34.13
C PHE A 20 -26.89 -18.57 -33.85
N ILE A 21 -25.92 -19.46 -33.69
CA ILE A 21 -26.16 -20.90 -33.52
C ILE A 21 -26.67 -21.20 -32.10
N LEU A 22 -26.45 -20.30 -31.14
CA LEU A 22 -26.79 -20.50 -29.74
C LEU A 22 -27.57 -19.27 -29.24
N ASN A 23 -28.81 -19.49 -28.76
CA ASN A 23 -29.61 -18.47 -28.08
C ASN A 23 -29.03 -18.19 -26.67
N GLU A 24 -27.80 -17.69 -26.64
CA GLU A 24 -27.00 -17.47 -25.43
C GLU A 24 -26.50 -16.02 -25.38
N SER A 25 -26.24 -15.55 -24.16
CA SER A 25 -25.63 -14.25 -23.90
C SER A 25 -24.12 -14.42 -23.81
N PHE A 26 -23.36 -13.63 -24.56
CA PHE A 26 -21.90 -13.67 -24.55
C PHE A 26 -21.30 -12.33 -24.12
N PRO A 27 -20.21 -12.35 -23.33
CA PRO A 27 -19.50 -11.14 -22.95
C PRO A 27 -18.65 -10.60 -24.11
N TYR A 28 -18.70 -9.28 -24.28
CA TYR A 28 -17.89 -8.49 -25.18
C TYR A 28 -17.26 -7.33 -24.42
N TYR A 29 -16.05 -6.93 -24.80
CA TYR A 29 -15.40 -5.75 -24.24
C TYR A 29 -15.09 -4.71 -25.32
N TYR A 30 -15.00 -3.46 -24.91
CA TYR A 30 -14.58 -2.34 -25.76
C TYR A 30 -13.72 -1.36 -24.98
N ASN A 31 -12.97 -0.53 -25.72
CA ASN A 31 -12.21 0.57 -25.15
C ASN A 31 -12.81 1.89 -25.66
N TYR A 32 -13.32 2.70 -24.74
CA TYR A 32 -13.87 4.02 -25.02
C TYR A 32 -13.29 5.02 -24.01
N ASN A 33 -12.73 6.14 -24.48
CA ASN A 33 -12.07 7.13 -23.62
C ASN A 33 -11.03 6.55 -22.64
N ASN A 34 -10.22 5.57 -23.09
CA ASN A 34 -9.25 4.83 -22.27
C ASN A 34 -9.83 4.03 -21.10
N LYS A 35 -11.15 3.82 -21.06
CA LYS A 35 -11.81 2.89 -20.14
C LYS A 35 -12.19 1.63 -20.90
N ILE A 36 -11.91 0.48 -20.29
CA ILE A 36 -12.36 -0.81 -20.80
C ILE A 36 -13.65 -1.18 -20.08
N GLU A 37 -14.72 -1.38 -20.83
CA GLU A 37 -16.03 -1.75 -20.33
C GLU A 37 -16.47 -3.08 -20.96
N ILE A 38 -17.32 -3.82 -20.24
CA ILE A 38 -17.82 -5.14 -20.64
C ILE A 38 -19.33 -5.06 -20.79
N VAL A 39 -19.84 -5.58 -21.91
CA VAL A 39 -21.27 -5.67 -22.22
C VAL A 39 -21.62 -7.10 -22.59
N TYR A 40 -22.84 -7.51 -22.27
CA TYR A 40 -23.36 -8.82 -22.61
C TYR A 40 -24.35 -8.70 -23.76
N LEU A 41 -24.10 -9.46 -24.82
CA LEU A 41 -24.95 -9.51 -26.01
C LEU A 41 -25.68 -10.84 -26.07
N SER A 42 -27.00 -10.79 -26.00
CA SER A 42 -27.93 -11.90 -26.21
C SER A 42 -28.20 -12.07 -27.70
N GLN A 43 -27.94 -13.26 -28.22
CA GLN A 43 -28.26 -13.60 -29.61
C GLN A 43 -29.62 -14.28 -29.67
N ILE A 44 -30.55 -13.74 -30.47
CA ILE A 44 -31.88 -14.31 -30.66
C ILE A 44 -31.98 -14.78 -32.12
N SER A 45 -32.13 -16.09 -32.30
CA SER A 45 -32.35 -16.73 -33.60
C SER A 45 -33.77 -17.30 -33.67
N GLU A 46 -34.77 -16.46 -33.94
CA GLU A 46 -36.14 -16.90 -34.24
C GLU A 46 -36.36 -16.78 -35.74
N ASP A 47 -36.28 -17.88 -36.50
CA ASP A 47 -36.49 -17.90 -37.96
C ASP A 47 -37.80 -17.15 -38.34
N PRO A 48 -37.75 -16.07 -39.17
CA PRO A 48 -36.67 -15.63 -40.06
C PRO A 48 -35.75 -14.51 -39.54
N LYS A 49 -35.89 -14.09 -38.28
CA LYS A 49 -35.18 -12.96 -37.70
C LYS A 49 -34.03 -13.40 -36.80
N LYS A 50 -32.82 -13.02 -37.19
CA LYS A 50 -31.62 -13.08 -36.37
C LYS A 50 -31.31 -11.69 -35.84
N GLU A 51 -31.42 -11.51 -34.53
CA GLU A 51 -31.28 -10.20 -33.87
C GLU A 51 -30.35 -10.29 -32.66
N ILE A 52 -29.47 -9.30 -32.49
CA ILE A 52 -28.66 -9.14 -31.27
C ILE A 52 -29.35 -8.12 -30.37
N ARG A 53 -29.45 -8.46 -29.07
CA ARG A 53 -29.93 -7.56 -28.02
C ARG A 53 -28.90 -7.46 -26.92
N PHE A 54 -28.90 -6.35 -26.22
CA PHE A 54 -28.10 -6.20 -25.00
C PHE A 54 -28.86 -6.85 -23.84
N ASP A 55 -28.13 -7.50 -22.92
CA ASP A 55 -28.73 -8.10 -21.71
C ASP A 55 -28.74 -7.09 -20.57
N ASP A 56 -29.88 -6.46 -20.34
CA ASP A 56 -30.09 -5.41 -19.33
C ASP A 56 -29.76 -5.86 -17.91
N ASN A 57 -29.84 -7.17 -17.64
CA ASN A 57 -29.65 -7.71 -16.30
C ASN A 57 -28.17 -7.82 -15.89
N GLN A 58 -27.22 -7.66 -16.83
CA GLN A 58 -25.80 -7.96 -16.60
C GLN A 58 -24.85 -6.79 -16.89
N ILE A 59 -25.37 -5.60 -17.20
CA ILE A 59 -24.54 -4.45 -17.59
C ILE A 59 -24.25 -3.58 -16.37
N LEU A 60 -22.96 -3.48 -16.05
CA LEU A 60 -22.41 -2.61 -15.01
C LEU A 60 -22.15 -1.22 -15.63
N ASN A 61 -23.07 -0.26 -15.41
CA ASN A 61 -22.86 1.19 -15.57
C ASN A 61 -21.97 1.61 -16.76
N SER A 62 -22.39 1.36 -18.00
CA SER A 62 -21.66 1.86 -19.16
C SER A 62 -22.00 3.33 -19.42
N GLU A 63 -21.01 4.19 -19.66
CA GLU A 63 -21.24 5.62 -20.01
C GLU A 63 -21.79 5.78 -21.45
N VAL A 64 -21.69 4.73 -22.26
CA VAL A 64 -21.95 4.76 -23.71
C VAL A 64 -23.34 4.23 -24.07
N PHE A 65 -23.79 3.16 -23.41
CA PHE A 65 -25.08 2.53 -23.65
C PHE A 65 -26.09 2.97 -22.58
N ASN A 66 -27.02 3.85 -22.97
CA ASN A 66 -28.13 4.33 -22.15
C ASN A 66 -29.34 3.37 -22.24
N ASP A 67 -30.33 3.56 -21.38
CA ASP A 67 -31.60 2.79 -21.33
C ASP A 67 -32.31 2.64 -22.69
N GLN A 68 -32.20 3.64 -23.57
CA GLN A 68 -32.79 3.59 -24.91
C GLN A 68 -32.08 2.63 -25.89
N PHE A 69 -30.84 2.25 -25.60
CA PHE A 69 -30.05 1.34 -26.42
C PHE A 69 -30.36 -0.13 -26.09
N PHE A 70 -30.79 -0.39 -24.85
CA PHE A 70 -31.14 -1.69 -24.31
C PHE A 70 -32.44 -2.27 -24.89
N GLU A 71 -33.41 -1.42 -25.19
CA GLU A 71 -34.67 -1.84 -25.81
C GLU A 71 -34.55 -2.14 -27.32
N LYS A 72 -33.43 -1.79 -27.95
CA LYS A 72 -33.23 -1.95 -29.39
C LYS A 72 -32.68 -3.33 -29.73
N SER A 73 -33.22 -3.89 -30.81
CA SER A 73 -32.66 -5.08 -31.44
C SER A 73 -31.93 -4.72 -32.73
N PHE A 74 -30.77 -5.35 -32.92
CA PHE A 74 -29.90 -5.07 -34.05
C PHE A 74 -29.88 -6.24 -35.04
N SER A 75 -30.04 -5.94 -36.31
CA SER A 75 -29.96 -6.92 -37.40
C SER A 75 -28.60 -6.89 -38.10
N CYS A 76 -28.21 -8.00 -38.72
CA CYS A 76 -26.97 -8.11 -39.47
C CYS A 76 -27.05 -7.37 -40.80
N ASP A 77 -26.06 -6.54 -41.12
CA ASP A 77 -25.90 -5.95 -42.44
C ASP A 77 -24.41 -5.77 -42.81
N GLU A 78 -24.15 -5.38 -44.06
CA GLU A 78 -22.80 -5.09 -44.56
C GLU A 78 -22.19 -3.82 -43.93
N GLN A 79 -23.04 -2.94 -43.37
CA GLN A 79 -22.65 -1.69 -42.72
C GLN A 79 -23.44 -1.46 -41.43
N ALA A 80 -22.75 -0.97 -40.39
CA ALA A 80 -23.38 -0.54 -39.16
C ALA A 80 -24.14 0.78 -39.37
N ASN A 81 -25.42 0.84 -38.99
CA ASN A 81 -26.26 2.02 -39.14
C ASN A 81 -27.19 2.20 -37.92
N PHE A 82 -27.14 3.37 -37.28
CA PHE A 82 -27.90 3.66 -36.07
C PHE A 82 -29.42 3.79 -36.31
N GLU A 83 -29.83 4.32 -37.46
CA GLU A 83 -31.25 4.55 -37.79
C GLU A 83 -31.95 3.24 -38.16
N ASN A 84 -31.25 2.37 -38.89
CA ASN A 84 -31.77 1.06 -39.30
C ASN A 84 -31.53 -0.04 -38.24
N ASN A 85 -30.86 0.29 -37.12
CA ASN A 85 -30.40 -0.67 -36.12
C ASN A 85 -29.68 -1.86 -36.76
N THR A 86 -28.71 -1.59 -37.64
CA THR A 86 -27.88 -2.63 -38.26
C THR A 86 -26.49 -2.65 -37.64
N ILE A 87 -25.93 -3.85 -37.49
CA ILE A 87 -24.55 -4.07 -37.04
C ILE A 87 -23.77 -4.80 -38.14
N THR A 88 -22.45 -4.70 -38.10
CA THR A 88 -21.60 -5.39 -39.06
C THR A 88 -20.42 -6.07 -38.38
N PHE A 89 -19.83 -7.06 -39.06
CA PHE A 89 -18.71 -7.84 -38.54
C PHE A 89 -17.43 -7.48 -39.26
N TYR A 90 -16.38 -7.16 -38.49
CA TYR A 90 -15.02 -6.99 -39.03
C TYR A 90 -14.27 -8.32 -39.11
N SER A 91 -14.56 -9.23 -38.19
CA SER A 91 -13.93 -10.56 -38.08
C SER A 91 -14.79 -11.46 -37.21
N ASP A 92 -14.48 -12.76 -37.16
CA ASP A 92 -15.20 -13.77 -36.36
C ASP A 92 -15.45 -13.40 -34.88
N TYR A 93 -14.66 -12.47 -34.32
CA TYR A 93 -14.72 -12.06 -32.91
C TYR A 93 -14.89 -10.55 -32.72
N LYS A 94 -15.17 -9.78 -33.79
CA LYS A 94 -15.30 -8.31 -33.72
C LYS A 94 -16.57 -7.82 -34.38
N ILE A 95 -17.41 -7.17 -33.58
CA ILE A 95 -18.68 -6.57 -34.00
C ILE A 95 -18.52 -5.07 -33.99
N GLU A 96 -18.98 -4.41 -35.05
CA GLU A 96 -19.13 -2.98 -35.11
C GLU A 96 -20.59 -2.61 -34.82
N ILE A 97 -20.78 -1.81 -33.77
CA ILE A 97 -22.10 -1.36 -33.34
C ILE A 97 -22.19 0.16 -33.47
N PRO A 98 -23.26 0.70 -34.06
CA PRO A 98 -23.44 2.14 -34.19
C PRO A 98 -23.96 2.72 -32.87
N ILE A 99 -23.22 3.64 -32.25
CA ILE A 99 -23.66 4.35 -31.02
C ILE A 99 -24.50 5.57 -31.38
N SER A 100 -24.15 6.25 -32.47
CA SER A 100 -24.87 7.41 -33.01
C SER A 100 -24.81 7.41 -34.54
N ASN A 101 -25.49 8.35 -35.20
CA ASN A 101 -25.46 8.47 -36.65
C ASN A 101 -24.05 8.63 -37.25
N ASN A 102 -23.09 9.12 -36.47
CA ASN A 102 -21.72 9.39 -36.93
C ASN A 102 -20.64 8.59 -36.17
N GLU A 103 -21.02 7.73 -35.24
CA GLU A 103 -20.08 7.06 -34.35
C GLU A 103 -20.39 5.56 -34.23
N THR A 104 -19.37 4.75 -34.44
CA THR A 104 -19.41 3.30 -34.25
C THR A 104 -18.37 2.87 -33.22
N ILE A 105 -18.64 1.76 -32.55
CA ILE A 105 -17.73 1.13 -31.61
C ILE A 105 -17.46 -0.31 -31.99
N ILE A 106 -16.24 -0.75 -31.76
CA ILE A 106 -15.82 -2.12 -32.03
C ILE A 106 -15.84 -2.90 -30.72
N LEU A 107 -16.79 -3.81 -30.62
CA LEU A 107 -16.90 -4.79 -29.56
C LEU A 107 -16.07 -6.03 -29.90
N LYS A 108 -15.26 -6.49 -28.95
CA LYS A 108 -14.43 -7.69 -29.07
C LYS A 108 -15.01 -8.80 -28.19
N SER A 109 -15.32 -9.94 -28.80
CA SER A 109 -15.85 -11.10 -28.10
C SER A 109 -14.82 -11.63 -27.10
N MET A 110 -15.25 -12.02 -25.90
CA MET A 110 -14.42 -12.73 -24.92
C MET A 110 -14.56 -14.26 -25.02
N ILE A 111 -15.30 -14.76 -26.02
CA ILE A 111 -15.43 -16.21 -26.28
C ILE A 111 -14.09 -16.81 -26.71
N ASP A 112 -13.20 -16.00 -27.29
CA ASP A 112 -11.83 -16.37 -27.63
C ASP A 112 -11.03 -16.84 -26.39
N VAL A 113 -11.30 -16.29 -25.21
CA VAL A 113 -10.68 -16.67 -23.94
C VAL A 113 -11.09 -18.08 -23.50
N ASN A 114 -12.35 -18.48 -23.74
CA ASN A 114 -12.85 -19.80 -23.32
C ASN A 114 -12.64 -20.89 -24.39
N LYS A 115 -12.43 -20.53 -25.67
CA LYS A 115 -12.09 -21.47 -26.75
C LYS A 115 -10.58 -21.73 -26.88
N ILE A 116 -9.82 -21.60 -25.80
CA ILE A 116 -8.44 -22.12 -25.67
C ILE A 116 -8.49 -23.66 -25.52
N THR A 117 -9.08 -24.33 -26.51
CA THR A 117 -8.81 -25.75 -26.82
C THR A 117 -8.11 -25.89 -28.16
N LYS A 118 -7.97 -24.80 -28.93
CA LYS A 118 -6.95 -24.75 -29.99
C LYS A 118 -5.61 -24.54 -29.31
N THR A 119 -4.81 -25.60 -29.26
CA THR A 119 -3.37 -25.52 -29.01
C THR A 119 -2.81 -24.37 -29.82
N GLN A 120 -2.33 -23.33 -29.15
CA GLN A 120 -1.61 -22.25 -29.82
C GLN A 120 -0.49 -22.88 -30.64
N SER A 121 -0.39 -22.54 -31.93
CA SER A 121 0.74 -23.02 -32.71
C SER A 121 2.02 -22.43 -32.13
N GLN A 122 3.13 -23.15 -32.26
CA GLN A 122 4.45 -22.67 -31.85
C GLN A 122 4.74 -21.29 -32.48
N GLU A 123 4.24 -21.06 -33.69
CA GLU A 123 4.38 -19.80 -34.43
C GLU A 123 3.66 -18.63 -33.74
N MET A 124 2.41 -18.82 -33.29
CA MET A 124 1.67 -17.78 -32.55
C MET A 124 2.32 -17.45 -31.21
N ILE A 125 2.84 -18.47 -30.52
CA ILE A 125 3.59 -18.27 -29.27
C ILE A 125 4.84 -17.43 -29.55
N CYS A 126 5.59 -17.76 -30.59
CA CYS A 126 6.76 -17.01 -31.01
C CYS A 126 6.45 -15.56 -31.41
N ASP A 127 5.31 -15.33 -32.07
CA ASP A 127 4.87 -13.98 -32.45
C ASP A 127 4.52 -13.13 -31.23
N ILE A 128 3.81 -13.69 -30.24
CA ILE A 128 3.51 -13.00 -28.97
C ILE A 128 4.81 -12.65 -28.24
N TYR A 129 5.76 -13.58 -28.15
CA TYR A 129 7.06 -13.30 -27.54
C TYR A 129 7.82 -12.23 -28.31
N SER A 130 7.82 -12.28 -29.64
CA SER A 130 8.46 -11.30 -30.50
C SER A 130 7.86 -9.90 -30.34
N GLU A 131 6.54 -9.77 -30.29
CA GLU A 131 5.87 -8.50 -30.03
C GLU A 131 6.14 -7.98 -28.62
N THR A 132 6.05 -8.85 -27.61
CA THR A 132 6.38 -8.50 -26.22
C THR A 132 7.83 -8.04 -26.10
N LEU A 133 8.77 -8.70 -26.80
CA LEU A 133 10.19 -8.37 -26.80
C LEU A 133 10.49 -7.07 -27.57
N LYS A 134 9.70 -6.73 -28.60
CA LYS A 134 9.75 -5.43 -29.29
C LYS A 134 9.20 -4.29 -28.42
N LEU A 135 8.15 -4.56 -27.64
CA LEU A 135 7.54 -3.59 -26.73
C LEU A 135 8.38 -3.39 -25.46
N ALA A 136 9.04 -4.45 -25.00
CA ALA A 136 9.98 -4.39 -23.91
C ALA A 136 11.14 -3.48 -24.32
N LYS A 137 11.32 -2.37 -23.60
CA LYS A 137 12.54 -1.57 -23.76
C LYS A 137 13.72 -2.48 -23.42
N PRO A 138 14.74 -2.61 -24.29
CA PRO A 138 15.93 -3.35 -23.93
C PRO A 138 16.51 -2.69 -22.69
N MET A 139 16.63 -3.48 -21.63
CA MET A 139 17.26 -3.06 -20.40
C MET A 139 18.71 -2.72 -20.78
N GLN A 140 19.07 -1.44 -20.78
CA GLN A 140 20.31 -0.96 -21.41
C GLN A 140 21.54 -1.44 -20.62
N PHE A 141 22.31 -2.34 -21.23
CA PHE A 141 23.68 -2.70 -20.82
C PHE A 141 24.66 -1.66 -21.40
N PRO A 142 25.73 -1.24 -20.69
CA PRO A 142 26.28 -1.86 -19.49
C PRO A 142 25.86 -1.21 -18.16
N TYR A 143 25.55 -2.06 -17.18
CA TYR A 143 25.14 -1.68 -15.82
C TYR A 143 26.27 -1.30 -14.88
N ARG A 144 27.48 -1.03 -15.38
CA ARG A 144 28.67 -0.80 -14.54
C ARG A 144 28.57 0.40 -13.58
N ASN A 145 27.54 1.22 -13.71
CA ASN A 145 27.34 2.40 -12.87
C ASN A 145 26.36 2.15 -11.71
N PHE A 146 25.71 0.99 -11.61
CA PHE A 146 24.86 0.61 -10.47
C PHE A 146 25.41 -0.65 -9.82
N VAL A 147 25.98 -0.50 -8.63
CA VAL A 147 26.60 -1.59 -7.87
C VAL A 147 25.57 -2.67 -7.53
N GLU A 148 24.33 -2.27 -7.30
CA GLU A 148 23.17 -3.12 -7.01
C GLU A 148 22.87 -4.08 -8.16
N ILE A 149 23.08 -3.64 -9.41
CA ILE A 149 22.82 -4.49 -10.57
C ILE A 149 23.92 -5.54 -10.73
N ASN A 150 25.17 -5.24 -10.37
CA ASN A 150 26.22 -6.26 -10.34
C ASN A 150 25.89 -7.34 -9.30
N ASP A 151 25.42 -6.93 -8.11
CA ASP A 151 25.02 -7.85 -7.03
C ASP A 151 23.82 -8.73 -7.46
N PHE A 152 22.84 -8.14 -8.14
CA PHE A 152 21.70 -8.86 -8.72
C PHE A 152 22.13 -9.88 -9.78
N GLN A 153 23.07 -9.50 -10.65
CA GLN A 153 23.59 -10.39 -11.69
C GLN A 153 24.41 -11.53 -11.12
N GLU A 154 25.24 -11.26 -10.12
CA GLU A 154 26.05 -12.28 -9.45
C GLU A 154 25.17 -13.33 -8.77
N LYS A 155 24.09 -12.89 -8.12
CA LYS A 155 23.14 -13.79 -7.44
C LYS A 155 22.17 -14.50 -8.38
N ALA A 156 21.96 -13.96 -9.59
CA ALA A 156 21.14 -14.54 -10.66
C ALA A 156 19.79 -15.15 -10.19
N PRO A 157 18.94 -14.41 -9.45
CA PRO A 157 17.76 -14.97 -8.78
C PRO A 157 16.78 -15.68 -9.74
N ILE A 158 16.62 -15.14 -10.95
CA ILE A 158 15.74 -15.73 -11.96
C ILE A 158 16.29 -17.07 -12.46
N SER A 159 17.60 -17.17 -12.66
CA SER A 159 18.24 -18.42 -13.04
C SER A 159 18.15 -19.46 -11.93
N LEU A 160 18.29 -19.05 -10.67
CA LEU A 160 18.13 -19.91 -9.51
C LEU A 160 16.68 -20.42 -9.38
N LEU A 161 15.69 -19.54 -9.53
CA LEU A 161 14.27 -19.92 -9.58
C LEU A 161 14.02 -20.98 -10.66
N PHE A 162 14.47 -20.76 -11.89
CA PHE A 162 14.30 -21.74 -12.96
C PHE A 162 15.06 -23.04 -12.70
N ALA A 163 16.22 -22.99 -12.03
CA ALA A 163 16.94 -24.18 -11.63
C ALA A 163 16.10 -25.01 -10.64
N HIS A 164 15.51 -24.40 -9.61
CA HIS A 164 14.62 -25.10 -8.68
C HIS A 164 13.40 -25.72 -9.39
N LEU A 165 12.77 -24.99 -10.31
CA LEU A 165 11.62 -25.50 -11.07
C LEU A 165 12.01 -26.63 -12.03
N TYR A 166 13.21 -26.59 -12.59
CA TYR A 166 13.72 -27.58 -13.53
C TYR A 166 14.20 -28.86 -12.81
N TYR A 167 14.95 -28.73 -11.72
CA TYR A 167 15.44 -29.82 -10.89
C TYR A 167 14.34 -30.28 -9.92
N LYS A 168 13.24 -30.76 -10.50
CA LYS A 168 12.15 -31.54 -9.92
C LYS A 168 12.16 -31.69 -8.37
N HIS A 169 11.38 -30.84 -7.71
CA HIS A 169 10.98 -30.87 -6.29
C HIS A 169 10.68 -32.22 -5.63
N ASN A 170 10.30 -33.25 -6.41
CA ASN A 170 9.86 -34.51 -5.83
C ASN A 170 10.99 -35.37 -5.24
N ASN A 171 12.26 -35.09 -5.58
CA ASN A 171 13.38 -35.94 -5.18
C ASN A 171 14.43 -35.24 -4.28
N THR A 172 14.37 -33.91 -4.14
CA THR A 172 15.26 -33.13 -3.28
C THR A 172 14.41 -32.40 -2.23
N ASN A 173 14.90 -32.30 -0.98
CA ASN A 173 14.23 -31.60 0.13
C ASN A 173 14.28 -30.07 -0.05
N GLU A 174 14.01 -29.55 -1.24
CA GLU A 174 14.16 -28.12 -1.60
C GLU A 174 12.96 -27.25 -1.17
N GLY A 175 12.29 -27.60 -0.08
CA GLY A 175 11.17 -26.83 0.44
C GLY A 175 9.93 -26.85 -0.47
N SER A 176 8.95 -26.04 -0.12
CA SER A 176 7.73 -25.85 -0.90
C SER A 176 7.96 -24.88 -2.07
N PHE A 177 7.06 -24.87 -3.05
CA PHE A 177 7.10 -23.87 -4.13
C PHE A 177 7.03 -22.43 -3.58
N GLU A 178 6.27 -22.22 -2.51
CA GLU A 178 6.19 -20.94 -1.83
C GLU A 178 7.56 -20.50 -1.26
N ASP A 179 8.32 -21.43 -0.68
CA ASP A 179 9.66 -21.14 -0.15
C ASP A 179 10.63 -20.69 -1.24
N ILE A 180 10.58 -21.29 -2.44
CA ILE A 180 11.44 -20.87 -3.56
C ILE A 180 11.03 -19.51 -4.12
N ILE A 181 9.72 -19.24 -4.21
CA ILE A 181 9.26 -17.93 -4.64
C ILE A 181 9.71 -16.87 -3.63
N ASN A 182 9.61 -17.17 -2.33
CA ASN A 182 10.10 -16.28 -1.27
C ASN A 182 11.62 -16.11 -1.34
N GLU A 183 12.40 -17.17 -1.54
CA GLU A 183 13.84 -17.07 -1.73
C GLU A 183 14.21 -16.18 -2.92
N CYS A 184 13.53 -16.35 -4.06
CA CYS A 184 13.74 -15.50 -5.23
C CYS A 184 13.42 -14.03 -4.91
N CYS A 185 12.27 -13.76 -4.29
CA CYS A 185 11.89 -12.42 -3.86
C CYS A 185 12.90 -11.81 -2.89
N ASP A 186 13.35 -12.57 -1.89
CA ASP A 186 14.33 -12.16 -0.91
C ASP A 186 15.65 -11.81 -1.58
N ILE A 187 16.13 -12.62 -2.53
CA ILE A 187 17.37 -12.34 -3.26
C ILE A 187 17.21 -11.07 -4.11
N ILE A 188 16.09 -10.90 -4.81
CA ILE A 188 15.82 -9.71 -5.62
C ILE A 188 15.81 -8.46 -4.75
N GLU A 189 15.00 -8.47 -3.69
CA GLU A 189 14.89 -7.34 -2.76
C GLU A 189 16.26 -7.02 -2.15
N ASN A 190 16.97 -8.05 -1.69
CA ASN A 190 18.31 -7.90 -1.14
C ASN A 190 19.33 -7.37 -2.15
N SER A 191 19.20 -7.67 -3.43
CA SER A 191 20.17 -7.21 -4.43
C SER A 191 19.90 -5.78 -4.88
N LEU A 192 18.64 -5.35 -4.81
CA LEU A 192 18.22 -4.02 -5.25
C LEU A 192 18.27 -2.96 -4.14
N ILE A 193 18.39 -3.36 -2.88
CA ILE A 193 18.58 -2.42 -1.77
C ILE A 193 20.04 -1.91 -1.78
N PRO A 194 20.25 -0.60 -1.94
CA PRO A 194 21.59 0.00 -1.98
C PRO A 194 22.32 -0.09 -0.64
N ASN A 195 23.65 0.03 -0.67
CA ASN A 195 24.46 0.12 0.55
C ASN A 195 24.27 1.49 1.23
N CYS A 196 24.16 1.51 2.56
CA CYS A 196 24.06 2.75 3.33
C CYS A 196 25.28 3.68 3.15
N HIS A 197 26.45 3.13 2.79
CA HIS A 197 27.64 3.92 2.49
C HIS A 197 27.48 4.82 1.25
N ASP A 198 26.73 4.36 0.25
CA ASP A 198 26.65 5.01 -1.07
C ASP A 198 25.52 6.04 -1.19
N ILE A 199 24.74 6.18 -0.11
CA ILE A 199 23.60 7.09 -0.03
C ILE A 199 23.98 8.32 0.78
N ASP A 200 23.53 9.49 0.33
CA ASP A 200 23.63 10.72 1.13
C ASP A 200 23.02 10.50 2.52
N LYS A 201 23.78 10.78 3.59
CA LYS A 201 23.34 10.57 4.98
C LYS A 201 21.96 11.16 5.30
N ASN A 202 21.59 12.25 4.64
CA ASN A 202 20.30 12.94 4.82
C ASN A 202 19.11 12.23 4.16
N LYS A 203 19.35 11.21 3.34
CA LYS A 203 18.32 10.41 2.64
C LYS A 203 18.14 9.02 3.26
N ILE A 204 18.92 8.69 4.29
CA ILE A 204 18.84 7.39 4.96
C ILE A 204 17.66 7.41 5.92
N ASN A 205 16.70 6.52 5.67
CA ASN A 205 15.56 6.31 6.56
C ASN A 205 15.89 5.17 7.52
N PHE A 206 15.81 5.45 8.82
CA PHE A 206 16.05 4.45 9.86
C PHE A 206 14.97 4.52 10.93
N SER A 207 14.75 3.40 11.61
CA SER A 207 13.96 3.32 12.83
C SER A 207 14.85 2.89 13.99
N ILE A 208 14.52 3.39 15.19
CA ILE A 208 15.24 3.06 16.42
C ILE A 208 14.29 2.23 17.29
N SER A 209 14.75 1.07 17.76
CA SER A 209 13.98 0.22 18.65
C SER A 209 13.85 0.81 20.06
N LYS A 210 12.99 0.22 20.88
CA LYS A 210 13.01 0.50 22.33
C LYS A 210 14.37 0.12 22.91
N CYS A 211 14.75 0.77 24.02
CA CYS A 211 15.94 0.43 24.77
C CYS A 211 15.83 -0.99 25.33
N ASP A 212 16.80 -1.85 25.03
CA ASP A 212 16.94 -3.13 25.70
C ASP A 212 17.53 -2.92 27.10
N GLU A 213 16.79 -3.34 28.11
CA GLU A 213 17.12 -3.17 29.53
C GLU A 213 18.41 -3.85 29.95
N LYS A 214 18.75 -4.98 29.31
CA LYS A 214 19.91 -5.79 29.66
C LYS A 214 21.19 -5.22 29.06
N THR A 215 21.14 -4.88 27.78
CA THR A 215 22.30 -4.42 27.01
C THR A 215 22.50 -2.91 27.07
N ARG A 216 21.45 -2.15 27.42
CA ARG A 216 21.39 -0.67 27.39
C ARG A 216 21.64 -0.10 25.99
N ASN A 217 21.28 -0.87 24.98
CA ASN A 217 21.39 -0.47 23.60
C ASN A 217 20.01 -0.41 22.94
N MET A 218 19.88 0.45 21.95
CA MET A 218 18.78 0.48 21.00
C MET A 218 19.30 -0.01 19.66
N THR A 219 18.56 -0.90 19.02
CA THR A 219 18.88 -1.38 17.68
C THR A 219 18.41 -0.36 16.65
N VAL A 220 19.28 -0.07 15.69
CA VAL A 220 18.99 0.82 14.55
C VAL A 220 18.70 -0.05 13.34
N SER A 221 17.49 0.08 12.80
CA SER A 221 17.05 -0.64 11.60
C SER A 221 16.98 0.33 10.42
N TYR A 222 17.84 0.13 9.43
CA TYR A 222 17.87 0.92 8.20
C TYR A 222 16.80 0.38 7.24
N LEU A 223 15.85 1.23 6.84
CA LEU A 223 14.66 0.82 6.08
C LEU A 223 14.87 0.83 4.57
N ASN A 224 15.82 1.66 4.08
CA ASN A 224 16.03 1.88 2.65
C ASN A 224 17.45 1.57 2.19
N CYS A 225 18.29 0.98 3.05
CA CYS A 225 19.65 0.64 2.71
C CYS A 225 20.17 -0.54 3.52
N ARG A 226 21.11 -1.29 2.95
CA ARG A 226 21.84 -2.37 3.61
C ARG A 226 23.05 -1.79 4.33
N ASN A 227 23.20 -2.13 5.59
CA ASN A 227 24.39 -1.82 6.35
C ASN A 227 25.43 -2.94 6.23
N THR A 228 26.47 -2.74 5.42
CA THR A 228 27.66 -3.61 5.41
C THR A 228 28.74 -3.14 6.38
N ASP A 229 28.70 -1.86 6.77
CA ASP A 229 29.78 -1.16 7.46
C ASP A 229 29.34 -0.72 8.86
N SER A 230 29.38 -1.66 9.79
CA SER A 230 29.00 -1.43 11.21
C SER A 230 29.78 -0.31 11.92
N ILE A 231 30.90 0.15 11.35
CA ILE A 231 31.74 1.23 11.90
C ILE A 231 31.11 2.61 11.66
N ASN A 232 30.65 2.88 10.43
CA ASN A 232 30.07 4.18 10.06
C ASN A 232 28.57 4.24 10.35
N PHE A 233 27.93 3.08 10.35
CA PHE A 233 26.50 2.90 10.58
C PHE A 233 26.33 1.88 11.71
N PRO A 234 26.27 2.32 12.98
CA PRO A 234 26.17 1.39 14.09
C PRO A 234 24.78 0.73 14.12
N ASN A 235 24.74 -0.59 14.14
CA ASN A 235 23.49 -1.35 14.32
C ASN A 235 22.90 -1.17 15.73
N ASN A 236 23.71 -0.73 16.69
CA ASN A 236 23.30 -0.51 18.06
C ASN A 236 23.84 0.83 18.55
N ILE A 237 22.97 1.63 19.16
CA ILE A 237 23.33 2.90 19.80
C ILE A 237 23.02 2.81 21.29
N GLU A 238 23.75 3.56 22.12
CA GLU A 238 23.48 3.63 23.56
C GLU A 238 22.11 4.29 23.81
N CYS A 239 21.38 3.81 24.80
CA CYS A 239 20.07 4.36 25.12
C CYS A 239 20.14 5.81 25.63
N TYR A 240 19.34 6.69 25.03
CA TYR A 240 19.18 8.07 25.49
C TYR A 240 18.41 8.22 26.82
N TYR A 241 17.74 7.14 27.26
CA TYR A 241 16.99 7.10 28.52
C TYR A 241 17.24 5.78 29.25
N ILE A 242 17.07 5.82 30.57
CA ILE A 242 17.13 4.62 31.41
C ILE A 242 15.72 4.01 31.45
N PRO A 243 15.52 2.77 30.99
CA PRO A 243 14.21 2.13 31.04
C PRO A 243 13.75 1.93 32.49
N LEU A 244 12.46 2.18 32.75
CA LEU A 244 11.83 2.22 34.08
C LEU A 244 11.83 0.89 34.83
N SER A 245 11.88 -0.20 34.08
CA SER A 245 12.04 -1.58 34.57
C SER A 245 13.44 -1.86 35.14
N ASN A 246 14.42 -0.99 34.88
CA ASN A 246 15.73 -1.11 35.49
C ASN A 246 15.67 -0.71 36.97
N SER A 247 16.21 -1.55 37.86
CA SER A 247 16.28 -1.30 39.32
C SER A 247 16.91 0.05 39.68
N ARG A 248 17.82 0.56 38.82
CA ARG A 248 18.40 1.90 38.98
C ARG A 248 17.41 3.02 38.67
N GLY A 249 16.52 2.85 37.69
CA GLY A 249 15.48 3.82 37.36
C GLY A 249 14.46 3.95 38.50
N ILE A 250 14.00 2.82 39.03
CA ILE A 250 13.10 2.77 40.19
C ILE A 250 13.75 3.45 41.41
N TYR A 251 15.04 3.20 41.65
CA TYR A 251 15.76 3.84 42.76
C TYR A 251 15.83 5.36 42.63
N ILE A 252 16.03 5.89 41.41
CA ILE A 252 16.08 7.33 41.16
C ILE A 252 14.69 7.94 41.36
N GLU A 253 13.63 7.32 40.84
CA GLU A 253 12.26 7.81 41.02
C GLU A 253 11.86 7.83 42.50
N ASP A 254 12.11 6.74 43.23
CA ASP A 254 11.79 6.65 44.66
C ASP A 254 12.57 7.69 45.48
N ARG A 255 13.87 7.88 45.20
CA ARG A 255 14.68 8.90 45.88
C ARG A 255 14.19 10.31 45.59
N CYS A 256 13.86 10.62 44.34
CA CYS A 256 13.38 11.94 43.96
C CYS A 256 12.03 12.26 44.61
N ILE A 257 11.10 11.29 44.62
CA ILE A 257 9.80 11.43 45.28
C ILE A 257 9.98 11.63 46.79
N ASN A 258 10.84 10.83 47.43
CA ASN A 258 11.09 10.91 48.87
C ASN A 258 11.76 12.23 49.28
N ILE A 259 12.75 12.72 48.52
CA ILE A 259 13.41 14.00 48.80
C ILE A 259 12.44 15.17 48.61
N ALA A 260 11.69 15.19 47.50
CA ALA A 260 10.71 16.23 47.24
C ALA A 260 9.61 16.25 48.30
N GLY A 261 9.08 15.08 48.66
CA GLY A 261 8.08 14.94 49.71
C GLY A 261 8.59 15.40 51.08
N PHE A 262 9.85 15.10 51.41
CA PHE A 262 10.45 15.55 52.67
C PHE A 262 10.63 17.07 52.72
N ILE A 263 11.12 17.69 51.65
CA ILE A 263 11.25 19.17 51.57
C ILE A 263 9.87 19.82 51.72
N TYR A 264 8.86 19.27 51.05
CA TYR A 264 7.48 19.76 51.16
C TYR A 264 6.95 19.67 52.59
N LEU A 265 7.13 18.53 53.27
CA LEU A 265 6.70 18.32 54.65
C LEU A 265 7.41 19.29 55.61
N LEU A 266 8.73 19.48 55.45
CA LEU A 266 9.51 20.41 56.25
C LEU A 266 9.01 21.86 56.10
N MET A 267 8.67 22.27 54.89
CA MET A 267 8.10 23.60 54.63
C MET A 267 6.72 23.78 55.28
N LEU A 268 5.89 22.74 55.31
CA LEU A 268 4.60 22.77 56.04
C LEU A 268 4.79 22.91 57.55
N ILE A 269 5.74 22.19 58.14
CA ILE A 269 6.08 22.33 59.57
C ILE A 269 6.52 23.77 59.87
N ILE A 270 7.40 24.36 59.06
CA ILE A 270 7.85 25.75 59.25
C ILE A 270 6.66 26.72 59.17
N SER A 271 5.79 26.57 58.17
CA SER A 271 4.61 27.43 58.01
C SER A 271 3.68 27.35 59.22
N THR A 272 3.38 26.15 59.72
CA THR A 272 2.54 25.97 60.92
C THR A 272 3.17 26.57 62.18
N LEU A 273 4.50 26.48 62.34
CA LEU A 273 5.21 27.11 63.45
C LEU A 273 5.12 28.65 63.38
N ILE A 274 5.25 29.23 62.18
CA ILE A 274 5.10 30.68 61.96
C ILE A 274 3.68 31.15 62.30
N LEU A 275 2.67 30.42 61.82
CA LEU A 275 1.26 30.72 62.10
C LEU A 275 0.94 30.60 63.60
N ASN A 276 1.41 29.56 64.28
CA ASN A 276 1.21 29.40 65.72
C ASN A 276 1.95 30.49 66.52
N SER A 277 3.15 30.88 66.10
CA SER A 277 3.88 31.99 66.70
C SER A 277 3.14 33.32 66.53
N SER A 278 2.43 33.51 65.41
CA SER A 278 1.59 34.68 65.20
C SER A 278 0.50 34.79 66.27
N LEU A 279 -0.16 33.68 66.65
CA LEU A 279 -1.19 33.66 67.71
C LEU A 279 -0.66 34.11 69.07
N VAL A 280 0.57 33.77 69.41
CA VAL A 280 1.21 34.24 70.66
C VAL A 280 1.42 35.75 70.63
N LEU A 281 1.78 36.31 69.48
CA LEU A 281 1.92 37.77 69.31
C LEU A 281 0.59 38.50 69.51
N TRP A 282 -0.56 37.85 69.33
CA TRP A 282 -1.87 38.44 69.58
C TRP A 282 -2.16 38.72 71.06
N ILE A 283 -1.50 38.00 71.98
CA ILE A 283 -1.73 38.14 73.42
C ILE A 283 -0.82 39.23 74.01
N GLY A 284 -1.42 40.25 74.63
CA GLY A 284 -0.73 41.28 75.43
C GLY A 284 -0.92 42.73 74.94
N GLN A 285 -0.26 43.66 75.62
CA GLN A 285 -0.38 45.11 75.37
C GLN A 285 0.16 45.53 73.99
N PHE A 286 -0.46 46.58 73.44
CA PHE A 286 -0.15 47.12 72.11
C PHE A 286 1.14 47.94 72.11
N TYR A 287 2.12 47.48 71.34
CA TYR A 287 3.34 48.21 70.99
C TYR A 287 3.43 48.29 69.46
N GLU A 288 3.96 49.39 68.93
CA GLU A 288 4.07 49.60 67.48
C GLU A 288 4.78 48.45 66.75
N PHE A 289 5.89 47.97 67.32
CA PHE A 289 6.64 46.83 66.76
C PHE A 289 5.82 45.53 66.73
N LYS A 290 5.00 45.26 67.76
CA LYS A 290 4.14 44.06 67.79
C LYS A 290 3.07 44.12 66.70
N CYS A 291 2.54 45.30 66.39
CA CYS A 291 1.54 45.45 65.33
C CYS A 291 2.14 45.13 63.95
N ILE A 292 3.35 45.63 63.68
CA ILE A 292 4.10 45.36 62.46
C ILE A 292 4.41 43.86 62.35
N ALA A 293 4.95 43.24 63.41
CA ALA A 293 5.28 41.81 63.42
C ALA A 293 4.05 40.90 63.22
N LYS A 294 2.87 41.27 63.74
CA LYS A 294 1.62 40.54 63.52
C LYS A 294 1.22 40.51 62.05
N ILE A 295 1.23 41.66 61.39
CA ILE A 295 0.83 41.78 59.98
C ILE A 295 1.81 41.01 59.09
N TRP A 296 3.12 41.15 59.33
CA TRP A 296 4.12 40.42 58.54
C TRP A 296 4.06 38.91 58.72
N THR A 297 3.89 38.40 59.94
CA THR A 297 3.81 36.95 60.19
C THR A 297 2.55 36.32 59.59
N MET A 298 1.42 37.06 59.58
CA MET A 298 0.19 36.63 58.91
C MET A 298 0.35 36.61 57.38
N ILE A 299 0.87 37.68 56.78
CA ILE A 299 1.11 37.75 55.33
C ILE A 299 2.08 36.65 54.88
N ILE A 300 3.17 36.42 55.61
CA ILE A 300 4.16 35.38 55.27
C ILE A 300 3.54 33.98 55.40
N GLY A 301 2.75 33.72 56.45
CA GLY A 301 2.04 32.46 56.63
C GLY A 301 1.08 32.16 55.47
N ASP A 302 0.29 33.16 55.07
CA ASP A 302 -0.72 33.01 54.01
C ASP A 302 -0.11 32.95 52.60
N LEU A 303 1.03 33.60 52.32
CA LEU A 303 1.69 33.55 51.00
C LEU A 303 2.35 32.20 50.71
N TYR A 304 2.81 31.50 51.76
CA TYR A 304 3.52 30.23 51.62
C TYR A 304 2.61 29.04 51.30
N VAL A 305 1.30 29.11 51.59
CA VAL A 305 0.36 28.00 51.35
C VAL A 305 -0.05 27.84 49.86
N PRO A 306 -0.43 28.89 49.11
CA PRO A 306 -0.88 28.75 47.72
C PRO A 306 0.27 28.48 46.74
N THR A 307 1.48 28.97 47.03
CA THR A 307 2.68 28.66 46.22
C THR A 307 3.04 27.17 46.27
N GLN A 308 2.70 26.47 47.36
CA GLN A 308 2.89 25.03 47.55
C GLN A 308 1.86 24.18 46.79
N LEU A 309 0.64 24.69 46.54
CA LEU A 309 -0.36 23.99 45.71
C LEU A 309 0.03 23.93 44.23
N ASN A 310 0.74 24.94 43.73
CA ASN A 310 1.24 24.98 42.35
C ASN A 310 2.45 24.06 42.11
N LEU A 311 3.21 23.69 43.15
CA LEU A 311 4.26 22.67 43.01
C LEU A 311 3.66 21.28 42.77
N LYS A 312 2.49 20.98 43.35
CA LYS A 312 1.80 19.70 43.15
C LYS A 312 1.37 19.48 41.69
N SER A 313 0.94 20.52 40.98
CA SER A 313 0.64 20.45 39.54
C SER A 313 1.92 20.34 38.69
N LEU A 314 3.03 20.94 39.14
CA LEU A 314 4.33 20.79 38.48
C LEU A 314 4.87 19.35 38.57
N PHE A 315 4.67 18.67 39.70
CA PHE A 315 5.01 17.25 39.85
C PHE A 315 4.14 16.34 38.99
N GLN A 316 2.86 16.66 38.79
CA GLN A 316 1.99 15.92 37.87
C GLN A 316 2.45 16.05 36.40
N CYS A 317 2.99 17.20 36.00
CA CYS A 317 3.56 17.40 34.65
C CYS A 317 4.82 16.56 34.39
N ILE A 318 5.65 16.32 35.41
CA ILE A 318 6.85 15.48 35.29
C ILE A 318 6.47 14.01 35.12
N THR A 319 5.37 13.56 35.73
CA THR A 319 4.85 12.19 35.54
C THR A 319 3.94 12.01 34.31
N ALA A 320 3.40 13.09 33.74
CA ALA A 320 2.44 13.05 32.63
C ALA A 320 3.07 13.23 31.24
N LYS A 321 4.36 13.62 31.13
CA LYS A 321 5.14 13.42 29.90
C LYS A 321 5.60 11.96 29.83
N LYS A 322 4.62 11.09 29.59
CA LYS A 322 4.78 9.66 29.35
C LYS A 322 4.36 9.35 27.93
#